data_AF-A0A858BXW2-F1
#
_entry.id   AF-A0A858BXW2-F1
#
_cell.length_a   1.000
_cell.length_b   1.000
_cell.length_c   1.000
_cell.angle_alpha   90.00
_cell.angle_beta   90.00
_cell.angle_gamma   90.00
#
_symmetry.space_group_name_H-M   'P 1'
#
loop_
_entity.id
_entity.type
_entity.pdbx_description
1 polymer ?
#
loop_
_entity_poly.entity_id
_entity_poly.type
_entity_poly.pdbx_seq_one_letter_code
_entity_poly.pdbx_strand_id
1 'polypeptide(L)'
;MEYGMHVGAIGLICTGSYLLCKREADYLRRGALRWLEEPVQSWGKRLRSRLESWDKQRKRQLVDKEIYEGISFLRNVISIDRGKQVSTDFILEQLAEREGVLQACYIRMLSLLRLNRRGAAQQVMADYLETPIGKEFAGLLLRWDEMDPMELSEVLLSHQRSIKEIRMTQQRRRDEIISDLLYFPVIINVVLIFINFIYVGYFINQKEILQMLF
;
A
#
# COMPACT_ATOMS: atom_id res chain seq x y z
N MET A 1 -20.81 -8.95 12.40
CA MET A 1 -20.14 -10.21 12.80
C MET A 1 -20.04 -11.21 11.64
N GLU A 2 -20.03 -10.79 10.37
CA GLU A 2 -20.00 -11.72 9.21
C GLU A 2 -18.60 -11.95 8.62
N TYR A 3 -17.63 -11.09 8.92
CA TYR A 3 -16.25 -11.21 8.41
C TYR A 3 -15.45 -12.38 9.02
N GLY A 4 -15.88 -12.94 10.16
CA GLY A 4 -15.18 -14.05 10.82
C GLY A 4 -15.35 -15.40 10.13
N MET A 5 -16.51 -15.65 9.50
CA MET A 5 -16.79 -16.94 8.86
C MET A 5 -16.05 -17.12 7.52
N HIS A 6 -15.86 -16.03 6.77
CA HIS A 6 -15.14 -16.10 5.49
C HIS A 6 -13.63 -16.32 5.65
N VAL A 7 -13.02 -15.75 6.69
CA VAL A 7 -11.59 -16.00 6.99
C VAL A 7 -11.37 -17.45 7.46
N GLY A 8 -12.31 -18.01 8.23
CA GLY A 8 -12.27 -19.41 8.64
C GLY A 8 -12.40 -20.40 7.47
N ALA A 9 -13.29 -20.11 6.51
CA ALA A 9 -13.48 -20.95 5.33
C ALA A 9 -12.26 -20.94 4.39
N ILE A 10 -11.64 -19.78 4.18
CA ILE A 10 -10.40 -19.66 3.39
C ILE A 10 -9.25 -20.38 4.09
N GLY A 11 -9.16 -20.26 5.42
CA GLY A 11 -8.19 -20.99 6.23
C GLY A 11 -8.32 -22.51 6.07
N LEU A 12 -9.54 -23.05 6.13
CA LEU A 12 -9.81 -24.48 5.95
C LEU A 12 -9.45 -24.98 4.55
N ILE A 13 -9.77 -24.22 3.50
CA ILE A 13 -9.44 -24.57 2.11
C ILE A 13 -7.93 -24.52 1.87
N CYS A 14 -7.23 -23.53 2.43
CA CYS A 14 -5.76 -23.44 2.35
C CYS A 14 -5.08 -24.55 3.15
N THR A 15 -5.58 -24.90 4.35
CA THR A 15 -5.04 -26.03 5.14
C THR A 15 -5.32 -27.38 4.48
N GLY A 16 -6.48 -27.54 3.86
CA GLY A 16 -6.84 -28.74 3.10
C GLY A 16 -5.94 -28.93 1.87
N SER A 17 -5.72 -27.85 1.11
CA SER A 17 -4.81 -27.85 -0.04
C SER A 17 -3.35 -28.08 0.37
N TYR A 18 -2.92 -27.52 1.50
CA TYR A 18 -1.58 -27.75 2.06
C TYR A 18 -1.38 -29.20 2.52
N LEU A 19 -2.39 -29.80 3.16
CA LEU A 19 -2.34 -31.21 3.59
C LEU A 19 -2.39 -32.20 2.42
N LEU A 20 -3.13 -31.88 1.35
CA LEU A 20 -3.14 -32.67 0.12
C LEU A 20 -1.79 -32.64 -0.60
N CYS A 21 -1.18 -31.46 -0.74
CA CYS A 21 0.19 -31.33 -1.27
C CYS A 21 1.23 -32.07 -0.42
N LYS A 22 1.07 -32.08 0.92
CA LYS A 22 2.02 -32.75 1.81
C LYS A 22 1.94 -34.29 1.72
N ARG A 23 0.74 -34.84 1.45
CA ARG A 23 0.52 -36.28 1.32
C ARG A 23 1.05 -36.85 0.00
N GLU A 24 1.04 -36.07 -1.09
CA GLU A 24 1.66 -36.46 -2.37
C GLU A 24 3.18 -36.18 -2.42
N ALA A 25 3.69 -35.20 -1.65
CA ALA A 25 5.11 -34.86 -1.61
C ALA A 25 6.01 -35.99 -1.10
N ASP A 26 5.49 -36.93 -0.32
CA ASP A 26 6.27 -38.07 0.18
C ASP A 26 6.52 -39.15 -0.89
N TYR A 27 5.76 -39.17 -1.99
CA TYR A 27 6.03 -40.06 -3.14
C TYR A 27 7.09 -39.49 -4.10
N LEU A 28 7.25 -38.17 -4.20
CA LEU A 28 8.16 -37.50 -5.13
C LEU A 28 9.55 -37.16 -4.52
N ARG A 29 9.73 -37.46 -3.24
CA ARG A 29 10.83 -36.93 -2.40
C ARG A 29 12.22 -37.53 -2.62
N ARG A 30 12.40 -38.50 -3.53
CA ARG A 30 13.71 -39.15 -3.75
C ARG A 30 14.46 -38.75 -5.03
N GLY A 31 13.84 -38.03 -5.96
CA GLY A 31 14.48 -37.64 -7.23
C GLY A 31 14.52 -36.14 -7.55
N ALA A 32 13.60 -35.34 -7.01
CA ALA A 32 13.38 -33.96 -7.47
C ALA A 32 14.13 -32.87 -6.66
N LEU A 33 14.84 -33.23 -5.58
CA LEU A 33 15.33 -32.25 -4.61
C LEU A 33 16.45 -31.33 -5.12
N ARG A 34 17.19 -31.69 -6.18
CA ARG A 34 18.25 -30.83 -6.75
C ARG A 34 17.75 -29.78 -7.75
N TRP A 35 16.57 -29.96 -8.34
CA TRP A 35 16.02 -29.01 -9.33
C TRP A 35 15.11 -27.93 -8.71
N LEU A 36 14.84 -27.99 -7.40
CA LEU A 36 13.97 -27.05 -6.68
C LEU A 36 14.71 -26.04 -5.77
N GLU A 37 16.02 -26.16 -5.59
CA GLU A 37 16.79 -25.20 -4.76
C GLU A 37 17.00 -23.84 -5.44
N GLU A 38 17.24 -23.82 -6.77
CA GLU A 38 17.37 -22.62 -7.60
C GLU A 38 16.11 -21.71 -7.58
N PRO A 39 14.88 -22.20 -7.79
CA PRO A 39 13.70 -21.35 -7.74
C PRO A 39 13.43 -20.78 -6.35
N VAL A 40 13.64 -21.52 -5.26
CA VAL A 40 13.27 -21.08 -3.90
C VAL A 40 14.11 -19.88 -3.41
N GLN A 41 15.40 -19.81 -3.74
CA GLN A 41 16.22 -18.63 -3.40
C GLN A 41 15.80 -17.37 -4.17
N SER A 42 15.44 -17.52 -5.45
CA SER A 42 14.97 -16.39 -6.27
C SER A 42 13.62 -15.84 -5.78
N TRP A 43 12.74 -16.72 -5.27
CA TRP A 43 11.47 -16.35 -4.66
C TRP A 43 11.68 -15.61 -3.33
N GLY A 44 12.63 -16.02 -2.50
CA GLY A 44 12.98 -15.33 -1.26
C GLY A 44 13.44 -13.89 -1.48
N LYS A 45 14.27 -13.65 -2.51
CA LYS A 45 14.73 -12.29 -2.88
C LYS A 45 13.57 -11.42 -3.41
N ARG A 46 12.66 -11.98 -4.23
CA ARG A 46 11.45 -11.26 -4.71
C ARG A 46 10.46 -10.95 -3.59
N LEU A 47 10.30 -11.84 -2.63
CA LEU A 47 9.45 -11.61 -1.46
C LEU A 47 10.01 -10.48 -0.58
N ARG A 48 11.33 -10.46 -0.36
CA ARG A 48 11.98 -9.41 0.43
C ARG A 48 11.86 -8.02 -0.23
N SER A 49 12.09 -7.91 -1.53
CA SER A 49 11.91 -6.65 -2.25
C SER A 49 10.44 -6.20 -2.31
N ARG A 50 9.50 -7.16 -2.37
CA ARG A 50 8.07 -6.86 -2.19
C ARG A 50 7.77 -6.35 -0.78
N LEU A 51 8.31 -6.95 0.27
CA LEU A 51 8.09 -6.48 1.64
C LEU A 51 8.64 -5.06 1.86
N GLU A 52 9.83 -4.75 1.34
CA GLU A 52 10.42 -3.41 1.43
C GLU A 52 9.57 -2.36 0.68
N SER A 53 9.05 -2.71 -0.50
CA SER A 53 8.16 -1.80 -1.26
C SER A 53 6.81 -1.60 -0.57
N TRP A 54 6.28 -2.62 0.13
CA TRP A 54 5.06 -2.52 0.92
C TRP A 54 5.23 -1.62 2.14
N ASP A 55 6.35 -1.74 2.85
CA ASP A 55 6.64 -0.87 4.01
C ASP A 55 6.80 0.59 3.58
N LYS A 56 7.53 0.83 2.47
CA LYS A 56 7.66 2.15 1.86
C LYS A 56 6.29 2.73 1.46
N GLN A 57 5.40 1.91 0.91
CA GLN A 57 4.06 2.35 0.52
C GLN A 57 3.18 2.65 1.73
N ARG A 58 3.26 1.86 2.80
CA ARG A 58 2.55 2.12 4.05
C ARG A 58 3.00 3.42 4.70
N LYS A 59 4.32 3.65 4.77
CA LYS A 59 4.88 4.91 5.28
C LYS A 59 4.38 6.12 4.47
N ARG A 60 4.34 6.02 3.14
CA ARG A 60 3.78 7.06 2.27
C ARG A 60 2.30 7.35 2.58
N GLN A 61 1.48 6.32 2.79
CA GLN A 61 0.07 6.51 3.16
C GLN A 61 -0.11 7.21 4.51
N LEU A 62 0.74 6.90 5.50
CA LEU A 62 0.70 7.58 6.81
C LEU A 62 1.07 9.06 6.68
N VAL A 63 2.11 9.35 5.91
CA VAL A 63 2.52 10.72 5.58
C VAL A 63 1.40 11.48 4.86
N ASP A 64 0.81 10.92 3.81
CA ASP A 64 -0.29 11.55 3.06
C ASP A 64 -1.54 11.77 3.94
N LYS A 65 -1.75 10.92 4.96
CA LYS A 65 -2.80 11.09 5.95
C LYS A 65 -2.52 12.28 6.86
N GLU A 66 -1.31 12.38 7.38
CA GLU A 66 -0.90 13.48 8.26
C GLU A 66 -0.87 14.83 7.52
N ILE A 67 -0.42 14.87 6.26
CA ILE A 67 -0.51 16.07 5.41
C ILE A 67 -1.96 16.49 5.22
N TYR A 68 -2.86 15.55 4.95
CA TYR A 68 -4.29 15.84 4.80
C TYR A 68 -4.92 16.42 6.08
N GLU A 69 -4.55 15.87 7.24
CA GLU A 69 -4.99 16.37 8.55
C GLU A 69 -4.42 17.75 8.83
N GLY A 70 -3.15 17.99 8.47
CA GLY A 70 -2.50 19.29 8.52
C GLY A 70 -3.21 20.33 7.65
N ILE A 71 -3.48 20.01 6.37
CA ILE A 71 -4.26 20.86 5.45
C ILE A 71 -5.64 21.19 6.02
N SER A 72 -6.31 20.20 6.61
CA SER A 72 -7.62 20.41 7.22
C SER A 72 -7.55 21.35 8.42
N PHE A 73 -6.51 21.22 9.26
CA PHE A 73 -6.23 22.15 10.34
C PHE A 73 -5.96 23.56 9.82
N LEU A 74 -5.10 23.72 8.82
CA LEU A 74 -4.77 25.02 8.22
C LEU A 74 -6.00 25.73 7.67
N ARG A 75 -6.88 25.01 6.97
CA ARG A 75 -8.13 25.59 6.45
C ARG A 75 -9.06 26.05 7.57
N ASN A 76 -9.09 25.32 8.69
CA ASN A 76 -9.85 25.72 9.86
C ASN A 76 -9.25 26.98 10.50
N VAL A 77 -7.92 27.09 10.58
CA VAL A 77 -7.23 28.30 11.07
C VAL A 77 -7.60 29.52 10.21
N ILE A 78 -7.52 29.41 8.87
CA ILE A 78 -7.94 30.48 7.95
C ILE A 78 -9.40 30.89 8.18
N SER A 79 -10.29 29.91 8.40
CA SER A 79 -11.73 30.17 8.58
C SER A 79 -12.05 30.88 9.91
N ILE A 80 -11.27 30.59 10.96
CA ILE A 80 -11.50 31.13 12.31
C ILE A 80 -10.96 32.55 12.44
N ASP A 81 -9.78 32.84 11.88
CA ASP A 81 -9.01 34.03 12.27
C ASP A 81 -9.38 35.32 11.49
N ARG A 82 -10.43 35.30 10.66
CA ARG A 82 -11.10 36.45 9.99
C ARG A 82 -10.20 37.67 9.65
N GLY A 83 -8.99 37.45 9.13
CA GLY A 83 -8.09 38.52 8.69
C GLY A 83 -6.86 38.81 9.57
N LYS A 84 -6.57 38.03 10.62
CA LYS A 84 -5.23 38.02 11.23
C LYS A 84 -4.32 37.04 10.49
N GLN A 85 -3.14 37.53 10.08
CA GLN A 85 -2.09 36.68 9.52
C GLN A 85 -1.46 35.88 10.65
N VAL A 86 -1.71 34.58 10.67
CA VAL A 86 -1.01 33.64 11.53
C VAL A 86 0.39 33.41 10.96
N SER A 87 1.43 33.46 11.80
CA SER A 87 2.81 33.30 11.33
C SER A 87 3.12 31.84 11.01
N THR A 88 4.05 31.64 10.06
CA THR A 88 4.62 30.34 9.71
C THR A 88 5.21 29.61 10.93
N ASP A 89 5.85 30.32 11.86
CA ASP A 89 6.44 29.75 13.08
C ASP A 89 5.35 29.12 13.97
N PHE A 90 4.25 29.85 14.20
CA PHE A 90 3.12 29.36 15.00
C PHE A 90 2.45 28.13 14.36
N ILE A 91 2.24 28.16 13.04
CA ILE A 91 1.67 27.02 12.33
C ILE A 91 2.55 25.77 12.49
N LEU A 92 3.86 25.91 12.32
CA LEU A 92 4.78 24.78 12.44
C LEU A 92 4.90 24.27 13.86
N GLU A 93 4.83 25.14 14.87
CA GLU A 93 4.76 24.77 16.27
C GLU A 93 3.50 23.92 16.55
N GLN A 94 2.33 24.37 16.11
CA GLN A 94 1.07 23.63 16.26
C GLN A 94 1.05 22.29 15.51
N LEU A 95 1.75 22.20 14.37
CA LEU A 95 1.92 20.94 13.65
C LEU A 95 2.94 20.01 14.36
N ALA A 96 3.98 20.56 14.99
CA ALA A 96 4.99 19.80 15.73
C ALA A 96 4.51 19.27 17.10
N GLU A 97 3.51 19.90 17.70
CA GLU A 97 2.86 19.42 18.93
C GLU A 97 2.08 18.11 18.72
N ARG A 98 1.68 17.81 17.49
CA ARG A 98 0.96 16.58 17.16
C ARG A 98 1.94 15.41 17.01
N GLU A 99 1.63 14.30 17.67
CA GLU A 99 2.36 13.04 17.46
C GLU A 99 2.07 12.50 16.06
N GLY A 100 3.13 12.27 15.29
CA GLY A 100 3.01 11.88 13.89
C GLY A 100 4.33 11.50 13.23
N VAL A 101 4.24 11.01 12.01
CA VAL A 101 5.40 10.63 11.18
C VAL A 101 6.17 11.88 10.73
N LEU A 102 5.51 13.03 10.63
CA LEU A 102 6.12 14.31 10.23
C LEU A 102 6.53 15.19 11.40
N GLN A 103 6.23 14.81 12.63
CA GLN A 103 6.59 15.57 13.83
C GLN A 103 8.07 15.96 13.86
N ALA A 104 8.98 14.99 13.68
CA ALA A 104 10.42 15.23 13.64
C ALA A 104 10.83 16.17 12.48
N CYS A 105 10.11 16.12 11.36
CA CYS A 105 10.32 17.01 10.22
C CYS A 105 9.92 18.45 10.58
N TYR A 106 8.73 18.64 11.18
CA TYR A 106 8.26 19.97 11.60
C TYR A 106 9.17 20.61 12.65
N ILE A 107 9.60 19.86 13.66
CA ILE A 107 10.54 20.36 14.68
C ILE A 107 11.85 20.84 14.04
N ARG A 108 12.37 20.06 13.09
CA ARG A 108 13.63 20.41 12.41
C ARG A 108 13.47 21.62 11.49
N MET A 109 12.34 21.75 10.80
CA MET A 109 12.00 22.94 10.01
C MET A 109 11.85 24.17 10.90
N LEU A 110 11.13 24.06 12.01
CA LEU A 110 10.92 25.13 12.98
C LEU A 110 12.25 25.64 13.53
N SER A 111 13.15 24.72 13.91
CA SER A 111 14.51 25.07 14.35
C SER A 111 15.28 25.83 13.26
N LEU A 112 15.23 25.37 12.01
CA LEU A 112 15.92 26.03 10.90
C LEU A 112 15.33 27.41 10.55
N LEU A 113 14.02 27.57 10.67
CA LEU A 113 13.34 28.84 10.46
C LEU A 113 13.71 29.87 11.53
N ARG A 114 13.75 29.46 12.80
CA ARG A 114 14.19 30.30 13.91
C ARG A 114 15.66 30.73 13.79
N LEU A 115 16.48 29.95 13.07
CA LEU A 115 17.86 30.29 12.70
C LEU A 115 17.95 31.09 11.38
N ASN A 116 16.83 31.52 10.82
CA ASN A 116 16.73 32.25 9.56
C ASN A 116 17.31 31.50 8.33
N ARG A 117 17.32 30.15 8.37
CA ARG A 117 17.81 29.27 7.31
C ARG A 117 16.66 28.71 6.47
N ARG A 118 15.84 29.58 5.86
CA ARG A 118 14.65 29.21 5.06
C ARG A 118 14.94 28.17 3.97
N GLY A 119 16.05 28.32 3.22
CA GLY A 119 16.44 27.37 2.17
C GLY A 119 16.75 25.97 2.69
N ALA A 120 17.37 25.85 3.86
CA ALA A 120 17.65 24.56 4.49
C ALA A 120 16.37 23.91 5.04
N ALA A 121 15.42 24.71 5.55
CA ALA A 121 14.12 24.20 6.00
C ALA A 121 13.33 23.57 4.85
N GLN A 122 13.39 24.16 3.65
CA GLN A 122 12.78 23.58 2.45
C GLN A 122 13.41 22.24 2.05
N GLN A 123 14.74 22.14 2.14
CA GLN A 123 15.46 20.89 1.85
C GLN A 123 15.11 19.78 2.84
N VAL A 124 15.00 20.09 4.13
CA VAL A 124 14.66 19.08 5.16
C VAL A 124 13.38 18.33 4.81
N MET A 125 12.33 19.04 4.39
CA MET A 125 11.08 18.38 4.04
C MET A 125 11.13 17.72 2.66
N ALA A 126 11.90 18.25 1.71
CA ALA A 126 12.12 17.61 0.42
C ALA A 126 12.90 16.29 0.52
N ASP A 127 13.83 16.20 1.48
CA ASP A 127 14.60 14.99 1.79
C ASP A 127 13.75 13.98 2.58
N TYR A 128 12.91 14.48 3.50
CA TYR A 128 12.02 13.64 4.29
C TYR A 128 10.83 13.10 3.48
N LEU A 129 10.35 13.89 2.51
CA LEU A 129 9.21 13.61 1.65
C LEU A 129 9.67 13.36 0.22
N GLU A 130 9.89 12.08 -0.09
CA GLU A 130 10.04 11.60 -1.47
C GLU A 130 8.71 11.66 -2.26
N THR A 131 7.75 12.49 -1.88
CA THR A 131 6.45 12.65 -2.54
C THR A 131 6.31 14.06 -3.10
N PRO A 132 5.76 14.22 -4.32
CA PRO A 132 5.52 15.54 -4.92
C PRO A 132 4.65 16.42 -4.01
N ILE A 133 3.58 15.83 -3.46
CA ILE A 133 2.63 16.47 -2.54
C ILE A 133 3.34 17.01 -1.29
N GLY A 134 4.28 16.25 -0.74
CA GLY A 134 5.03 16.67 0.43
C GLY A 134 5.93 17.87 0.17
N LYS A 135 6.56 17.93 -1.01
CA LYS A 135 7.39 19.07 -1.43
C LYS A 135 6.56 20.33 -1.65
N GLU A 136 5.40 20.20 -2.27
CA GLU A 136 4.47 21.31 -2.48
C GLU A 136 3.91 21.83 -1.16
N PHE A 137 3.51 20.92 -0.27
CA PHE A 137 3.02 21.27 1.08
C PHE A 137 4.08 22.00 1.91
N ALA A 138 5.34 21.57 1.86
CA ALA A 138 6.44 22.26 2.53
C ALA A 138 6.65 23.69 1.99
N GLY A 139 6.56 23.87 0.67
CA GLY A 139 6.63 25.19 0.04
C GLY A 139 5.49 26.10 0.50
N LEU A 140 4.28 25.55 0.63
CA LEU A 140 3.12 26.27 1.14
C LEU A 140 3.31 26.69 2.60
N LEU A 141 3.82 25.80 3.46
CA LEU A 141 4.10 26.13 4.86
C LEU A 141 5.10 27.27 4.99
N LEU A 142 6.18 27.28 4.19
CA LEU A 142 7.24 28.30 4.27
C LEU A 142 6.82 29.69 3.80
N ARG A 143 5.81 29.75 2.92
CA ARG A 143 5.23 30.97 2.34
C ARG A 143 3.90 31.34 2.98
N TRP A 144 3.51 30.66 4.05
CA TRP A 144 2.21 30.83 4.69
C TRP A 144 1.95 32.29 5.11
N ASP A 145 2.96 32.95 5.66
CA ASP A 145 2.96 34.36 6.05
C ASP A 145 2.94 35.34 4.87
N GLU A 146 3.35 34.89 3.68
CA GLU A 146 3.52 35.71 2.48
C GLU A 146 2.30 35.67 1.54
N MET A 147 1.37 34.73 1.75
CA MET A 147 0.23 34.49 0.86
C MET A 147 -1.08 35.10 1.38
N ASP A 148 -1.95 35.49 0.45
CA ASP A 148 -3.31 35.93 0.79
C ASP A 148 -4.14 34.73 1.34
N PRO A 149 -4.91 34.92 2.43
CA PRO A 149 -5.77 33.86 2.98
C PRO A 149 -6.73 33.20 1.99
N MET A 150 -7.22 33.94 0.99
CA MET A 150 -8.09 33.42 -0.06
C MET A 150 -7.34 32.47 -0.99
N GLU A 151 -6.15 32.89 -1.44
CA GLU A 151 -5.27 32.06 -2.28
C GLU A 151 -4.83 30.79 -1.53
N LEU A 152 -4.48 30.91 -0.25
CA LEU A 152 -4.16 29.76 0.61
C LEU A 152 -5.32 28.77 0.68
N SER A 153 -6.54 29.25 0.87
CA SER A 153 -7.74 28.40 0.93
C SER A 153 -7.94 27.61 -0.37
N GLU A 154 -7.79 28.24 -1.52
CA GLU A 154 -7.92 27.59 -2.83
C GLU A 154 -6.82 26.53 -3.06
N VAL A 155 -5.56 26.86 -2.76
CA VAL A 155 -4.44 25.93 -2.92
C VAL A 155 -4.59 24.72 -1.99
N LEU A 156 -4.97 24.95 -0.73
CA LEU A 156 -5.25 23.88 0.24
C LEU A 156 -6.41 22.98 -0.22
N LEU A 157 -7.49 23.57 -0.74
CA LEU A 157 -8.62 22.81 -1.29
C LEU A 157 -8.20 21.95 -2.48
N SER A 158 -7.37 22.48 -3.37
CA SER A 158 -6.81 21.75 -4.51
C SER A 158 -5.99 20.54 -4.04
N HIS A 159 -5.06 20.73 -3.11
CA HIS A 159 -4.28 19.61 -2.54
C HIS A 159 -5.16 18.57 -1.86
N GLN A 160 -6.18 19.00 -1.11
CA GLN A 160 -7.10 18.10 -0.44
C GLN A 160 -7.88 17.23 -1.43
N ARG A 161 -8.31 17.81 -2.57
CA ARG A 161 -8.99 17.08 -3.66
C ARG A 161 -8.04 16.08 -4.31
N SER A 162 -6.82 16.48 -4.63
CA SER A 162 -5.81 15.59 -5.21
C SER A 162 -5.52 14.37 -4.32
N ILE A 163 -5.29 14.59 -3.01
CA ILE A 163 -5.08 13.48 -2.04
C ILE A 163 -6.30 12.56 -1.99
N LYS A 164 -7.52 13.14 -2.02
CA LYS A 164 -8.76 12.37 -2.01
C LYS A 164 -8.92 11.51 -3.26
N GLU A 165 -8.63 12.05 -4.45
CA GLU A 165 -8.68 11.31 -5.72
C GLU A 165 -7.68 10.15 -5.74
N ILE A 166 -6.45 10.37 -5.25
CA ILE A 166 -5.45 9.31 -5.13
C ILE A 166 -5.94 8.19 -4.19
N ARG A 167 -6.57 8.53 -3.06
CA ARG A 167 -7.14 7.51 -2.17
C ARG A 167 -8.30 6.76 -2.80
N MET A 168 -9.22 7.46 -3.48
CA MET A 168 -10.36 6.83 -4.14
C MET A 168 -9.91 5.86 -5.23
N THR A 169 -8.92 6.24 -6.04
CA THR A 169 -8.35 5.36 -7.08
C THR A 169 -7.65 4.14 -6.48
N GLN A 170 -6.88 4.31 -5.39
CA GLN A 170 -6.26 3.18 -4.68
C GLN A 170 -7.30 2.25 -4.05
N GLN A 171 -8.35 2.80 -3.46
CA GLN A 171 -9.44 2.02 -2.87
C GLN A 171 -10.16 1.21 -3.95
N ARG A 172 -10.57 1.86 -5.04
CA ARG A 172 -11.22 1.20 -6.18
C ARG A 172 -10.37 0.05 -6.73
N ARG A 173 -9.06 0.25 -6.89
CA ARG A 173 -8.14 -0.79 -7.34
C ARG A 173 -8.05 -1.96 -6.36
N ARG A 174 -8.10 -1.69 -5.05
CA ARG A 174 -8.13 -2.75 -4.03
C ARG A 174 -9.43 -3.53 -4.10
N ASP A 175 -10.56 -2.84 -4.27
CA ASP A 175 -11.87 -3.47 -4.37
C ASP A 175 -11.97 -4.34 -5.64
N GLU A 176 -11.41 -3.89 -6.77
CA GLU A 176 -11.25 -4.69 -7.99
C GLU A 176 -10.43 -5.97 -7.74
N ILE A 177 -9.25 -5.86 -7.10
CA ILE A 177 -8.41 -7.03 -6.79
C ILE A 177 -9.11 -8.01 -5.82
N ILE A 178 -9.83 -7.49 -4.82
CA ILE A 178 -10.57 -8.33 -3.86
C ILE A 178 -11.70 -9.06 -4.59
N SER A 179 -12.41 -8.38 -5.48
CA SER A 179 -13.45 -8.98 -6.32
C SER A 179 -12.86 -10.09 -7.19
N ASP A 180 -11.76 -9.83 -7.92
CA ASP A 180 -11.10 -10.83 -8.77
C ASP A 180 -10.62 -12.04 -7.97
N LEU A 181 -10.07 -11.81 -6.77
CA LEU A 181 -9.61 -12.87 -5.88
C LEU A 181 -10.77 -13.78 -5.43
N LEU A 182 -11.99 -13.25 -5.31
CA LEU A 182 -13.17 -14.04 -4.96
C LEU A 182 -13.58 -15.01 -6.07
N TYR A 183 -13.31 -14.67 -7.34
CA TYR A 183 -13.55 -15.58 -8.49
C TYR A 183 -12.48 -16.67 -8.63
N PHE A 184 -11.27 -16.44 -8.12
CA PHE A 184 -10.13 -17.32 -8.33
C PHE A 184 -10.34 -18.78 -7.84
N PRO A 185 -10.92 -19.05 -6.65
CA PRO A 185 -11.23 -20.41 -6.21
C PRO A 185 -12.22 -21.15 -7.11
N VAL A 186 -13.19 -20.44 -7.67
CA VAL A 186 -14.18 -21.02 -8.58
C VAL A 186 -13.50 -21.50 -9.87
N ILE A 187 -12.63 -20.67 -10.44
CA ILE A 187 -11.87 -21.00 -11.64
C ILE A 187 -10.97 -22.22 -11.41
N ILE A 188 -10.26 -22.28 -10.26
CA ILE A 188 -9.42 -23.44 -9.91
C ILE A 188 -10.24 -24.73 -9.86
N ASN A 189 -11.42 -24.71 -9.27
CA ASN A 189 -12.29 -25.89 -9.21
C ASN A 189 -12.68 -26.38 -10.62
N VAL A 190 -13.05 -25.47 -11.51
CA VAL A 190 -13.38 -25.82 -12.91
C VAL A 190 -12.17 -26.42 -13.62
N VAL A 191 -10.98 -25.83 -13.45
CA VAL A 191 -9.73 -26.35 -14.02
C VAL A 191 -9.41 -27.76 -13.48
N LEU A 192 -9.61 -28.01 -12.18
CA LEU A 192 -9.39 -29.33 -11.58
C LEU A 192 -10.34 -30.38 -12.15
N ILE A 193 -11.61 -30.03 -12.37
CA ILE A 193 -12.57 -30.92 -13.03
C ILE A 193 -12.10 -31.26 -14.45
N PHE A 194 -11.62 -30.28 -15.22
CA PHE A 194 -11.06 -30.53 -16.55
C PHE A 194 -9.83 -31.43 -16.53
N ILE A 195 -8.91 -31.22 -15.60
CA ILE A 195 -7.73 -32.09 -15.44
C ILE A 195 -8.16 -33.52 -15.10
N ASN A 196 -9.14 -33.69 -14.20
CA ASN A 196 -9.68 -35.01 -13.86
C ASN A 196 -10.31 -35.69 -15.09
N PHE A 197 -11.08 -34.95 -15.87
CA PHE A 197 -11.68 -35.46 -17.11
C PHE A 197 -10.63 -35.88 -18.14
N ILE A 198 -9.60 -35.07 -18.35
CA ILE A 198 -8.47 -35.39 -19.23
C ILE A 198 -7.76 -36.66 -18.74
N TYR A 199 -7.53 -36.79 -17.43
CA TYR A 199 -6.89 -37.97 -16.85
C TYR A 199 -7.71 -39.25 -17.11
N VAL A 200 -9.02 -39.20 -16.84
CA VAL A 200 -9.92 -40.33 -17.09
C VAL A 200 -9.96 -40.68 -18.58
N GLY A 201 -10.10 -39.68 -19.46
CA GLY A 201 -10.11 -39.89 -20.91
C GLY A 201 -8.79 -40.48 -21.43
N TYR A 202 -7.66 -39.98 -20.95
CA TYR A 202 -6.34 -40.50 -21.28
C TYR A 202 -6.17 -41.95 -20.81
N PHE A 203 -6.61 -42.27 -19.59
CA PHE A 203 -6.54 -43.62 -19.03
C PHE A 203 -7.41 -44.62 -19.81
N ILE A 204 -8.59 -44.22 -20.26
CA ILE A 204 -9.46 -45.05 -21.11
C ILE A 204 -8.75 -45.36 -22.43
N ASN A 205 -8.19 -44.33 -23.08
CA ASN A 205 -7.49 -44.50 -24.36
C ASN A 205 -6.25 -45.41 -24.22
N GLN A 206 -5.50 -45.28 -23.12
CA GLN A 206 -4.38 -46.20 -22.83
C GLN A 206 -4.84 -47.65 -22.65
N LYS A 207 -5.97 -47.89 -21.97
CA LYS A 207 -6.53 -49.24 -21.81
C LYS A 207 -6.94 -49.85 -23.14
N GLU A 208 -7.56 -49.06 -24.01
CA GLU A 208 -8.03 -49.51 -25.32
C GLU A 208 -6.84 -49.90 -26.24
N ILE A 209 -5.76 -49.12 -26.21
CA ILE A 209 -4.51 -49.45 -26.91
C ILE A 209 -3.86 -50.71 -26.34
N LEU A 210 -3.81 -50.85 -25.02
CA LEU A 210 -3.25 -52.05 -24.37
C LEU A 210 -4.05 -53.31 -24.69
N GLN A 211 -5.39 -53.23 -24.78
CA GLN A 211 -6.25 -54.35 -25.18
C GLN A 211 -6.18 -54.71 -26.66
N MET A 212 -5.78 -53.77 -27.53
CA MET A 212 -5.53 -54.07 -28.94
C MET A 212 -4.16 -54.70 -29.18
N LEU A 213 -3.21 -54.51 -28.26
CA LEU A 213 -1.80 -54.88 -28.42
C LEU A 213 -1.42 -56.16 -27.65
N PHE A 214 -2.22 -56.54 -26.63
CA PHE A 214 -2.14 -57.78 -25.86
C PHE A 214 -3.44 -58.56 -25.94
#